data_AF-A0AAQ4RSB5-F1
#
_entry.id   AF-A0AAQ4RSB5-F1
#
_cell.length_a   1.000
_cell.length_b   1.000
_cell.length_c   1.000
_cell.angle_alpha   90.00
_cell.angle_beta   90.00
_cell.angle_gamma   90.00
#
_symmetry.space_group_name_H-M   'P 1'
#
loop_
_entity.id
_entity.type
_entity.pdbx_description
1 polymer ?
#
loop_
_entity_poly.entity_id
_entity_poly.type
_entity_poly.pdbx_seq_one_letter_code
_entity_poly.pdbx_strand_id
1 'polypeptide(L)'
;MARNESLVALNGTQISYIGHDGTDIPEFLGDTYGHFARRLDLSFNLLRSLAGLEMFTALEELIVDNNLLGNDLLLPRLPNLHTLTLNKNKLTDIEDLLEHLADVTPSLVYLSLLGNEACPNQLVSPDKDEDDYQRYRYFVLHKLPQLKFLDTRKVTQKEMMEAQARGAFMKVVKPKSEAGSLPSVATSTMESTQKATDSSATTNSDGRLVRKKTQRDMSDEERYQSERGPNQSWDAAT
;
A
#
# COMPACT_ATOMS: atom_id res chain seq x y z
N MET A 1 5.98 35.58 24.97
CA MET A 1 7.07 34.96 24.18
C MET A 1 7.93 34.00 25.00
N ALA A 2 8.40 34.36 26.20
CA ALA A 2 9.32 33.52 27.00
C ALA A 2 8.83 32.14 27.53
N ARG A 3 7.55 31.75 27.38
CA ARG A 3 7.04 30.45 27.92
C ARG A 3 7.19 29.28 26.94
N ASN A 4 7.32 29.55 25.63
CA ASN A 4 7.31 28.49 24.62
C ASN A 4 8.73 28.04 24.25
N GLU A 5 9.75 28.87 24.48
CA GLU A 5 11.15 28.55 24.19
C GLU A 5 11.66 27.33 24.99
N SER A 6 11.11 27.05 26.16
CA SER A 6 11.48 25.86 26.95
C SER A 6 10.92 24.55 26.40
N LEU A 7 9.99 24.60 25.45
CA LEU A 7 9.35 23.41 24.85
C LEU A 7 10.05 22.97 23.56
N VAL A 8 10.88 23.84 22.97
CA VAL A 8 11.50 23.61 21.67
C VAL A 8 13.01 23.49 21.84
N ALA A 9 13.59 22.38 21.39
CA ALA A 9 15.04 22.29 21.26
C ALA A 9 15.47 22.84 19.90
N LEU A 10 16.42 23.78 19.92
CA LEU A 10 16.96 24.46 18.74
C LEU A 10 18.45 24.17 18.61
N ASN A 11 18.88 23.67 17.45
CA ASN A 11 20.29 23.54 17.10
C ASN A 11 20.53 24.03 15.66
N GLY A 12 20.96 25.28 15.53
CA GLY A 12 21.14 25.92 14.23
C GLY A 12 19.80 26.03 13.49
N THR A 13 19.66 25.28 12.39
CA THR A 13 18.44 25.19 11.58
C THR A 13 17.57 23.97 11.91
N GLN A 14 17.90 23.24 12.97
CA GLN A 14 17.17 22.05 13.41
C GLN A 14 16.25 22.39 14.59
N ILE A 15 14.97 22.10 14.41
CA ILE A 15 13.90 22.36 15.37
C ILE A 15 13.33 21.02 15.84
N SER A 16 13.25 20.82 17.15
CA SER A 16 12.61 19.64 17.73
C SER A 16 11.53 20.04 18.73
N TYR A 17 10.32 19.53 18.51
CA TYR A 17 9.16 19.68 19.36
C TYR A 17 8.56 18.29 19.60
N ILE A 18 9.12 17.57 20.59
CA ILE A 18 8.91 16.14 20.79
C ILE A 18 8.23 15.90 22.14
N GLY A 19 7.24 15.03 22.20
CA GLY A 19 6.71 14.55 23.49
C GLY A 19 5.78 15.53 24.22
N HIS A 20 5.11 16.43 23.50
CA HIS A 20 4.22 17.45 24.08
C HIS A 20 2.73 17.11 23.96
N ASP A 21 2.41 15.89 23.52
CA ASP A 21 1.05 15.44 23.25
C ASP A 21 0.25 16.36 22.31
N GLY A 22 0.95 17.12 21.44
CA GLY A 22 0.33 18.07 20.53
C GLY A 22 -0.53 17.38 19.48
N THR A 23 -1.76 17.87 19.27
CA THR A 23 -2.68 17.35 18.24
C THR A 23 -2.49 18.01 16.88
N ASP A 24 -1.86 19.19 16.88
CA ASP A 24 -1.63 20.06 15.73
C ASP A 24 -0.25 20.71 15.86
N ILE A 25 0.31 21.19 14.74
CA ILE A 25 1.57 21.97 14.76
C ILE A 25 1.26 23.33 15.39
N PRO A 26 1.86 23.70 16.53
CA PRO A 26 1.60 25.00 17.13
C PRO A 26 2.02 26.16 16.22
N GLU A 27 1.15 27.16 16.03
CA GLU A 27 1.40 28.31 15.13
C GLU A 27 2.75 29.00 15.40
N PHE A 28 3.12 29.11 16.68
CA PHE A 28 4.38 29.75 17.07
C PHE A 28 5.62 29.06 16.48
N LEU A 29 5.57 27.75 16.18
CA LEU A 29 6.69 27.06 15.56
C LEU A 29 6.92 27.59 14.14
N GLY A 30 5.85 27.74 13.38
CA GLY A 30 5.90 28.30 12.03
C GLY A 30 6.33 29.77 12.05
N ASP A 31 5.73 30.58 12.91
CA ASP A 31 6.04 32.01 13.02
C ASP A 31 7.50 32.26 13.41
N THR A 32 8.01 31.49 14.37
CA THR A 32 9.33 31.72 14.94
C THR A 32 10.43 31.09 14.11
N TYR A 33 10.21 29.88 13.59
CA TYR A 33 11.27 29.06 13.01
C TYR A 33 11.08 28.72 11.52
N GLY A 34 9.86 28.85 10.99
CA GLY A 34 9.50 28.34 9.66
C GLY A 34 10.38 28.89 8.51
N HIS A 35 10.78 30.15 8.60
CA HIS A 35 11.55 30.81 7.55
C HIS A 35 13.00 30.30 7.40
N PHE A 36 13.56 29.61 8.41
CA PHE A 36 14.95 29.12 8.37
C PHE A 36 15.14 27.65 8.78
N ALA A 37 14.11 27.02 9.35
CA ALA A 37 14.18 25.63 9.75
C ALA A 37 14.40 24.72 8.53
N ARG A 38 15.47 23.94 8.57
CA ARG A 38 15.81 22.93 7.54
C ARG A 38 15.46 21.52 7.99
N ARG A 39 15.47 21.27 9.29
CA ARG A 39 15.04 20.01 9.89
C ARG A 39 13.99 20.27 10.95
N LEU A 40 12.88 19.56 10.87
CA LEU A 40 11.79 19.63 11.83
C LEU A 40 11.49 18.23 12.37
N ASP A 41 11.59 18.06 13.68
CA ASP A 41 11.24 16.84 14.40
C ASP A 41 10.03 17.08 15.29
N LEU A 42 8.92 16.44 14.95
CA LEU A 42 7.64 16.50 15.66
C LEU A 42 7.26 15.13 16.25
N SER A 43 8.26 14.27 16.48
CA SER A 43 8.01 12.90 16.91
C SER A 43 7.36 12.82 18.30
N PHE A 44 6.70 11.69 18.58
CA PHE A 44 6.07 11.42 19.88
C PHE A 44 5.05 12.49 20.30
N ASN A 45 4.24 12.96 19.37
CA ASN A 45 3.07 13.78 19.66
C ASN A 45 1.79 13.00 19.30
N LEU A 46 0.66 13.69 19.22
CA LEU A 46 -0.65 13.12 18.87
C LEU A 46 -1.18 13.73 17.55
N LEU A 47 -0.28 14.12 16.65
CA LEU A 47 -0.63 14.82 15.42
C LEU A 47 -1.53 13.95 14.54
N ARG A 48 -2.63 14.54 14.07
CA ARG A 48 -3.56 13.93 13.10
C ARG A 48 -3.45 14.55 11.72
N SER A 49 -2.93 15.77 11.64
CA SER A 49 -2.64 16.47 10.39
C SER A 49 -1.28 17.19 10.49
N LEU A 50 -0.78 17.68 9.36
CA LEU A 50 0.40 18.53 9.28
C LEU A 50 0.03 19.95 8.81
N ALA A 51 -1.17 20.43 9.17
CA ALA A 51 -1.56 21.81 8.92
C ALA A 51 -0.58 22.79 9.60
N GLY A 52 -0.20 23.87 8.91
CA GLY A 52 0.82 24.82 9.36
C GLY A 52 2.22 24.52 8.82
N LEU A 53 2.43 23.38 8.16
CA LEU A 53 3.72 23.03 7.56
C LEU A 53 4.10 23.97 6.39
N GLU A 54 3.13 24.69 5.81
CA GLU A 54 3.34 25.68 4.75
C GLU A 54 4.24 26.85 5.16
N MET A 55 4.39 27.08 6.47
CA MET A 55 5.26 28.10 7.02
C MET A 55 6.75 27.72 6.93
N PHE A 56 7.07 26.44 6.72
CA PHE A 56 8.43 25.90 6.72
C PHE A 56 9.03 25.87 5.30
N THR A 57 9.27 27.05 4.73
CA THR A 57 9.63 27.20 3.31
C THR A 57 11.01 26.64 2.93
N ALA A 58 11.91 26.47 3.91
CA ALA A 58 13.27 25.97 3.71
C ALA A 58 13.46 24.50 4.16
N LEU A 59 12.37 23.78 4.41
CA LEU A 59 12.40 22.44 5.00
C LEU A 59 13.02 21.40 4.07
N GLU A 60 13.95 20.62 4.62
CA GLU A 60 14.72 19.58 3.93
C GLU A 60 14.51 18.20 4.57
N GLU A 61 14.37 18.16 5.90
CA GLU A 61 14.15 16.94 6.68
C GLU A 61 12.92 17.09 7.59
N LEU A 62 11.96 16.17 7.46
CA LEU A 62 10.78 16.11 8.31
C LEU A 62 10.70 14.74 9.00
N ILE A 63 10.65 14.78 10.32
CA ILE A 63 10.55 13.60 11.19
C ILE A 63 9.26 13.72 11.98
N VAL A 64 8.31 12.83 11.75
CA VAL A 64 6.97 12.83 12.35
C VAL A 64 6.62 11.44 12.90
N ASP A 65 7.61 10.78 13.51
CA ASP A 65 7.49 9.41 14.00
C ASP A 65 6.60 9.35 15.26
N ASN A 66 5.88 8.24 15.48
CA ASN A 66 5.01 8.03 16.65
C ASN A 66 3.97 9.14 16.82
N ASN A 67 3.17 9.38 15.77
CA ASN A 67 2.02 10.26 15.77
C ASN A 67 0.74 9.47 15.41
N LEU A 68 -0.36 10.17 15.11
CA LEU A 68 -1.66 9.58 14.78
C LEU A 68 -2.10 9.89 13.34
N LEU A 69 -1.14 10.11 12.43
CA LEU A 69 -1.43 10.46 11.03
C LEU A 69 -2.09 9.29 10.30
N GLY A 70 -3.23 9.57 9.65
CA GLY A 70 -4.02 8.60 8.90
C GLY A 70 -3.88 8.76 7.39
N ASN A 71 -4.73 8.05 6.63
CA ASN A 71 -4.72 8.08 5.16
C ASN A 71 -5.15 9.46 4.59
N ASP A 72 -5.69 10.35 5.42
CA ASP A 72 -6.04 11.73 5.11
C ASP A 72 -4.85 12.71 5.23
N LEU A 73 -3.64 12.19 5.45
CA LEU A 73 -2.42 12.97 5.50
C LEU A 73 -2.19 13.75 4.20
N LEU A 74 -2.14 15.07 4.32
CA LEU A 74 -1.76 15.99 3.26
C LEU A 74 -0.55 16.82 3.68
N LEU A 75 0.35 17.05 2.72
CA LEU A 75 1.50 17.94 2.84
C LEU A 75 1.34 19.12 1.87
N PRO A 76 1.79 20.34 2.25
CA PRO A 76 1.96 21.43 1.29
C PRO A 76 3.10 21.09 0.32
N ARG A 77 3.30 21.94 -0.70
CA ARG A 77 4.44 21.80 -1.61
C ARG A 77 5.75 22.08 -0.87
N LEU A 78 6.63 21.08 -0.83
CA LEU A 78 7.91 21.12 -0.13
C LEU A 78 9.04 20.78 -1.12
N PRO A 79 9.47 21.75 -1.95
CA PRO A 79 10.37 21.48 -3.06
C PRO A 79 11.78 21.02 -2.64
N ASN A 80 12.20 21.34 -1.42
CA ASN A 80 13.52 21.01 -0.88
C ASN A 80 13.53 19.76 0.02
N LEU A 81 12.36 19.19 0.33
CA LEU A 81 12.27 18.06 1.25
C LEU A 81 12.90 16.83 0.60
N HIS A 82 14.00 16.35 1.18
CA HIS A 82 14.70 15.16 0.73
C HIS A 82 14.59 13.98 1.70
N THR A 83 14.20 14.22 2.96
CA THR A 83 14.02 13.17 3.97
C THR A 83 12.65 13.31 4.64
N LEU A 84 11.86 12.25 4.59
CA LEU A 84 10.58 12.13 5.29
C LEU A 84 10.52 10.84 6.10
N THR A 85 10.26 10.94 7.40
CA THR A 85 10.00 9.77 8.25
C THR A 85 8.61 9.88 8.87
N LEU A 86 7.81 8.83 8.66
CA LEU A 86 6.41 8.71 9.06
C LEU A 86 6.21 7.45 9.91
N ASN A 87 7.24 7.02 10.65
CA ASN A 87 7.22 5.72 11.31
C ASN A 87 6.16 5.68 12.42
N LYS A 88 5.55 4.50 12.63
CA LYS A 88 4.58 4.24 13.72
C LYS A 88 3.43 5.25 13.75
N ASN A 89 2.86 5.55 12.59
CA ASN A 89 1.62 6.31 12.45
C ASN A 89 0.42 5.35 12.25
N LYS A 90 -0.70 5.84 11.71
CA LYS A 90 -1.95 5.08 11.50
C LYS A 90 -2.27 4.90 10.01
N LEU A 91 -1.24 4.85 9.16
CA LEU A 91 -1.41 4.63 7.72
C LEU A 91 -1.80 3.17 7.44
N THR A 92 -2.92 2.98 6.77
CA THR A 92 -3.49 1.67 6.42
C THR A 92 -3.54 1.44 4.91
N ASP A 93 -3.68 2.52 4.13
CA ASP A 93 -3.45 2.56 2.67
C ASP A 93 -2.49 3.73 2.39
N ILE A 94 -1.55 3.52 1.47
CA ILE A 94 -0.51 4.48 1.12
C ILE A 94 -0.55 4.88 -0.35
N GLU A 95 -1.46 4.34 -1.17
CA GLU A 95 -1.49 4.68 -2.59
C GLU A 95 -1.69 6.19 -2.81
N ASP A 96 -2.73 6.76 -2.22
CA ASP A 96 -3.03 8.19 -2.32
C ASP A 96 -1.91 9.05 -1.72
N LEU A 97 -1.31 8.60 -0.61
CA LEU A 97 -0.15 9.26 -0.01
C LEU A 97 1.04 9.29 -0.96
N LEU A 98 1.36 8.17 -1.63
CA LEU A 98 2.49 8.09 -2.55
C LEU A 98 2.27 8.97 -3.78
N GLU A 99 1.05 9.03 -4.31
CA GLU A 99 0.68 9.93 -5.41
C GLU A 99 0.81 11.39 -4.98
N HIS A 100 0.32 11.73 -3.79
CA HIS A 100 0.45 13.07 -3.21
C HIS A 100 1.93 13.46 -3.04
N LEU A 101 2.75 12.57 -2.46
CA LEU A 101 4.18 12.82 -2.27
C LEU A 101 4.93 13.02 -3.60
N ALA A 102 4.54 12.29 -4.66
CA ALA A 102 5.14 12.45 -5.98
C ALA A 102 4.95 13.87 -6.55
N ASP A 103 3.80 14.49 -6.28
CA ASP A 103 3.51 15.86 -6.73
C ASP A 103 4.18 16.94 -5.86
N VAL A 104 4.08 16.79 -4.54
CA VAL A 104 4.44 17.88 -3.62
C VAL A 104 5.89 17.83 -3.12
N THR A 105 6.58 16.68 -3.26
CA THR A 105 7.97 16.48 -2.79
C THR A 105 8.91 16.01 -3.91
N PRO A 106 9.18 16.83 -4.94
CA PRO A 106 9.97 16.43 -6.11
C PRO A 106 11.43 16.04 -5.78
N SER A 107 11.96 16.52 -4.65
CA SER A 107 13.34 16.26 -4.21
C SER A 107 13.45 15.11 -3.21
N LEU A 108 12.38 14.35 -2.96
CA LEU A 108 12.37 13.30 -1.94
C LEU A 108 13.37 12.18 -2.28
N VAL A 109 14.29 11.88 -1.36
CA VAL A 109 15.35 10.86 -1.54
C VAL A 109 15.21 9.71 -0.53
N TYR A 110 14.78 10.03 0.68
CA TYR A 110 14.61 9.10 1.79
C TYR A 110 13.16 9.13 2.28
N LEU A 111 12.51 7.97 2.31
CA LEU A 111 11.19 7.77 2.89
C LEU A 111 11.24 6.61 3.89
N SER A 112 10.62 6.75 5.06
CA SER A 112 10.42 5.63 5.99
C SER A 112 8.97 5.60 6.50
N LEU A 113 8.34 4.43 6.39
CA LEU A 113 6.94 4.16 6.74
C LEU A 113 6.80 2.99 7.73
N LEU A 114 7.91 2.54 8.33
CA LEU A 114 7.95 1.40 9.25
C LEU A 114 6.95 1.56 10.40
N GLY A 115 6.32 0.46 10.81
CA GLY A 115 5.40 0.51 11.96
C GLY A 115 3.98 1.00 11.63
N ASN A 116 3.68 1.28 10.36
CA ASN A 116 2.32 1.49 9.87
C ASN A 116 1.69 0.17 9.41
N GLU A 117 0.36 0.06 9.42
CA GLU A 117 -0.33 -1.16 8.94
C GLU A 117 -0.09 -1.39 7.44
N ALA A 118 0.02 -0.29 6.68
CA ALA A 118 0.36 -0.30 5.26
C ALA A 118 1.78 -0.77 4.96
N CYS A 119 2.69 -0.75 5.96
CA CYS A 119 4.07 -1.21 5.82
C CYS A 119 4.20 -2.61 6.44
N PRO A 120 4.07 -3.69 5.65
CA PRO A 120 4.18 -5.06 6.14
C PRO A 120 5.61 -5.32 6.61
N ASN A 121 5.87 -5.32 7.91
CA ASN A 121 7.11 -5.89 8.44
C ASN A 121 6.78 -7.03 9.41
N GLN A 122 7.70 -8.00 9.51
CA GLN A 122 7.53 -9.19 10.38
C GLN A 122 7.33 -8.82 11.86
N LEU A 123 7.72 -7.61 12.28
CA LEU A 123 7.58 -7.12 13.66
C LEU A 123 6.17 -6.63 13.99
N VAL A 124 5.42 -6.14 12.98
CA VAL A 124 4.09 -5.55 13.14
C VAL A 124 3.00 -6.54 12.75
N SER A 125 3.28 -7.42 11.79
CA SER A 125 2.37 -8.46 11.34
C SER A 125 3.11 -9.80 11.27
N PRO A 126 3.05 -10.64 12.32
CA PRO A 126 3.78 -11.91 12.38
C PRO A 126 3.34 -12.90 11.30
N ASP A 127 2.18 -12.67 10.68
CA ASP A 127 1.66 -13.47 9.57
C ASP A 127 2.28 -13.10 8.21
N LYS A 128 3.07 -12.02 8.12
CA LYS A 128 3.67 -11.54 6.86
C LYS A 128 5.16 -11.84 6.81
N ASP A 129 5.63 -12.35 5.69
CA ASP A 129 7.02 -12.74 5.45
C ASP A 129 7.83 -11.65 4.72
N GLU A 130 9.09 -11.93 4.37
CA GLU A 130 9.92 -11.00 3.58
C GLU A 130 9.34 -10.75 2.17
N ASP A 131 8.57 -11.69 1.59
CA ASP A 131 7.99 -11.54 0.25
C ASP A 131 6.92 -10.46 0.24
N ASP A 132 6.09 -10.37 1.29
CA ASP A 132 5.12 -9.28 1.45
C ASP A 132 5.79 -7.90 1.53
N TYR A 133 6.88 -7.79 2.30
CA TYR A 133 7.66 -6.57 2.35
C TYR A 133 8.28 -6.25 0.98
N GLN A 134 8.75 -7.24 0.25
CA GLN A 134 9.32 -7.04 -1.07
C GLN A 134 8.29 -6.52 -2.08
N ARG A 135 7.04 -7.02 -2.05
CA ARG A 135 5.93 -6.50 -2.87
C ARG A 135 5.63 -5.04 -2.54
N TYR A 136 5.44 -4.72 -1.26
CA TYR A 136 5.26 -3.34 -0.78
C TYR A 136 6.40 -2.44 -1.28
N ARG A 137 7.64 -2.90 -1.14
CA ARG A 137 8.83 -2.15 -1.53
C ARG A 137 8.84 -1.85 -3.02
N TYR A 138 8.51 -2.81 -3.88
CA TYR A 138 8.39 -2.58 -5.33
C TYR A 138 7.24 -1.65 -5.69
N PHE A 139 6.11 -1.72 -4.99
CA PHE A 139 4.99 -0.80 -5.20
C PHE A 139 5.38 0.66 -4.88
N VAL A 140 6.04 0.89 -3.72
CA VAL A 140 6.51 2.22 -3.33
C VAL A 140 7.51 2.77 -4.34
N LEU A 141 8.50 1.97 -4.75
CA LEU A 141 9.53 2.39 -5.71
C LEU A 141 8.98 2.61 -7.13
N HIS A 142 7.86 1.98 -7.47
CA HIS A 142 7.16 2.25 -8.72
C HIS A 142 6.48 3.63 -8.71
N LYS A 143 5.83 3.99 -7.60
CA LYS A 143 5.15 5.29 -7.44
C LYS A 143 6.16 6.44 -7.21
N LEU A 144 7.27 6.16 -6.52
CA LEU A 144 8.32 7.13 -6.18
C LEU A 144 9.70 6.66 -6.68
N PRO A 145 9.96 6.70 -8.00
CA PRO A 145 11.19 6.16 -8.59
C PRO A 145 12.46 6.96 -8.28
N GLN A 146 12.33 8.16 -7.72
CA GLN A 146 13.45 9.02 -7.33
C GLN A 146 14.14 8.59 -6.01
N LEU A 147 13.49 7.73 -5.21
CA LEU A 147 14.01 7.33 -3.90
C LEU A 147 15.34 6.60 -4.00
N LYS A 148 16.28 6.96 -3.12
CA LYS A 148 17.56 6.24 -2.94
C LYS A 148 17.57 5.38 -1.69
N PHE A 149 16.70 5.69 -0.74
CA PHE A 149 16.53 4.95 0.50
C PHE A 149 15.05 4.83 0.80
N LEU A 150 14.64 3.62 1.15
CA LEU A 150 13.29 3.33 1.60
C LEU A 150 13.40 2.47 2.86
N ASP A 151 12.78 2.97 3.92
CA ASP A 151 12.80 2.40 5.26
C ASP A 151 14.26 2.20 5.76
N THR A 152 14.64 0.98 6.11
CA THR A 152 15.98 0.66 6.62
C THR A 152 17.00 0.34 5.53
N ARG A 153 16.60 0.24 4.25
CA ARG A 153 17.43 -0.33 3.18
C ARG A 153 17.64 0.67 2.03
N LYS A 154 18.90 0.79 1.59
CA LYS A 154 19.24 1.48 0.34
C LYS A 154 18.56 0.81 -0.85
N VAL A 155 18.08 1.61 -1.79
CA VAL A 155 17.47 1.13 -3.03
C VAL A 155 18.57 0.68 -3.99
N THR A 156 18.40 -0.52 -4.55
CA THR A 156 19.31 -1.10 -5.52
C THR A 156 18.76 -0.97 -6.95
N GLN A 157 19.64 -1.01 -7.94
CA GLN A 157 19.24 -0.93 -9.34
C GLN A 157 18.35 -2.11 -9.76
N LYS A 158 18.57 -3.30 -9.19
CA LYS A 158 17.73 -4.48 -9.43
C LYS A 158 16.30 -4.23 -8.96
N GLU A 159 16.13 -3.69 -7.75
CA GLU A 159 14.80 -3.37 -7.22
C GLU A 159 14.09 -2.33 -8.08
N MET A 160 14.82 -1.32 -8.57
CA MET A 160 14.25 -0.32 -9.48
C MET A 160 13.78 -0.92 -10.80
N MET A 161 14.56 -1.82 -11.41
CA MET A 161 14.15 -2.52 -12.64
C MET A 161 12.89 -3.37 -12.42
N GLU A 162 12.83 -4.11 -11.30
CA GLU A 162 11.65 -4.93 -10.96
C GLU A 162 10.42 -4.06 -10.65
N ALA A 163 10.59 -2.97 -9.90
CA ALA A 163 9.52 -2.01 -9.61
C ALA A 163 8.97 -1.36 -10.90
N GLN A 164 9.84 -1.01 -11.84
CA GLN A 164 9.43 -0.48 -13.13
C GLN A 164 8.67 -1.52 -13.96
N ALA A 165 9.13 -2.78 -13.96
CA ALA A 165 8.52 -3.84 -14.76
C ALA A 165 7.18 -4.34 -14.19
N ARG A 166 7.05 -4.40 -12.86
CA ARG A 166 5.96 -5.13 -12.19
C ARG A 166 5.30 -4.40 -11.03
N GLY A 167 5.84 -3.26 -10.57
CA GLY A 167 5.41 -2.60 -9.34
C GLY A 167 3.95 -2.16 -9.32
N ALA A 168 3.36 -1.82 -10.47
CA ALA A 168 1.93 -1.53 -10.60
C ALA A 168 1.01 -2.68 -10.15
N PHE A 169 1.49 -3.93 -10.22
CA PHE A 169 0.73 -5.13 -9.83
C PHE A 169 1.08 -5.63 -8.42
N MET A 170 2.00 -4.95 -7.72
CA MET A 170 2.47 -5.34 -6.39
C MET A 170 1.60 -4.76 -5.26
N LYS A 171 0.52 -4.02 -5.60
CA LYS A 171 -0.50 -3.61 -4.63
C LYS A 171 -1.24 -4.86 -4.13
N VAL A 172 -1.06 -5.19 -2.86
CA VAL A 172 -1.83 -6.25 -2.21
C VAL A 172 -3.17 -5.68 -1.76
N VAL A 173 -4.23 -5.98 -2.49
CA VAL A 173 -5.61 -5.66 -2.07
C VAL A 173 -6.10 -6.76 -1.15
N LYS A 174 -6.30 -6.45 0.13
CA LYS A 174 -7.01 -7.38 1.03
C LYS A 174 -8.47 -7.46 0.57
N PRO A 175 -9.04 -8.65 0.31
CA PRO A 175 -10.48 -8.77 0.13
C PRO A 175 -11.15 -8.25 1.42
N LYS A 176 -12.13 -7.36 1.28
CA LYS A 176 -12.98 -6.98 2.42
C LYS A 176 -13.61 -8.27 2.97
N SER A 177 -13.31 -8.60 4.22
CA SER A 177 -14.10 -9.58 4.95
C SER A 177 -15.49 -8.99 5.15
N GLU A 178 -16.47 -9.44 4.37
CA GLU A 178 -17.87 -9.12 4.62
C GLU A 178 -18.33 -9.85 5.89
N ALA A 179 -17.99 -9.29 7.04
CA ALA A 179 -18.57 -9.67 8.32
C ALA A 179 -19.79 -8.78 8.60
N GLY A 180 -20.96 -9.23 8.14
CA GLY A 180 -22.24 -8.99 8.79
C GLY A 180 -23.09 -7.82 8.26
N SER A 181 -24.06 -8.10 7.40
CA SER A 181 -25.50 -8.03 7.73
C SER A 181 -26.34 -8.39 6.50
N LEU A 182 -27.03 -9.54 6.55
CA LEU A 182 -28.11 -9.87 5.63
C LEU A 182 -29.36 -9.07 6.02
N PRO A 183 -29.98 -8.29 5.12
CA PRO A 183 -31.38 -7.96 5.27
C PRO A 183 -32.23 -9.08 4.66
N SER A 184 -33.06 -9.66 5.51
CA SER A 184 -34.22 -10.45 5.12
C SER A 184 -35.24 -9.55 4.40
N VAL A 185 -35.85 -10.06 3.32
CA VAL A 185 -37.31 -10.09 3.05
C VAL A 185 -37.66 -9.95 1.55
N ALA A 186 -38.58 -10.85 1.15
CA ALA A 186 -39.59 -10.78 0.09
C ALA A 186 -39.23 -11.11 -1.38
N THR A 187 -39.48 -12.38 -1.69
CA THR A 187 -40.38 -12.89 -2.74
C THR A 187 -41.11 -11.86 -3.61
N SER A 188 -40.85 -11.87 -4.93
CA SER A 188 -41.85 -11.64 -6.00
C SER A 188 -41.27 -12.21 -7.31
N THR A 189 -41.80 -13.33 -7.79
CA THR A 189 -42.84 -13.46 -8.84
C THR A 189 -42.20 -13.70 -10.21
N MET A 190 -42.56 -14.85 -10.77
CA MET A 190 -42.19 -15.33 -12.09
C MET A 190 -42.77 -14.42 -13.18
N GLU A 191 -42.01 -14.15 -14.23
CA GLU A 191 -42.61 -13.97 -15.56
C GLU A 191 -41.70 -14.50 -16.65
N SER A 192 -42.28 -15.36 -17.49
CA SER A 192 -41.64 -16.03 -18.61
C SER A 192 -41.80 -15.20 -19.87
N THR A 193 -40.75 -15.07 -20.68
CA THR A 193 -40.95 -14.90 -22.13
C THR A 193 -39.76 -15.44 -22.92
N GLN A 194 -40.06 -16.44 -23.75
CA GLN A 194 -39.18 -16.98 -24.79
C GLN A 194 -39.41 -16.22 -26.11
N LYS A 195 -38.32 -15.90 -26.82
CA LYS A 195 -38.16 -15.90 -28.30
C LYS A 195 -36.68 -15.55 -28.61
N ALA A 196 -35.86 -16.45 -29.14
CA ALA A 196 -35.56 -16.66 -30.57
C ALA A 196 -35.19 -15.34 -31.27
N THR A 197 -34.05 -15.09 -31.90
CA THR A 197 -33.08 -15.83 -32.75
C THR A 197 -31.74 -15.04 -32.67
N ASP A 198 -30.55 -15.48 -33.01
CA ASP A 198 -30.09 -16.13 -34.23
C ASP A 198 -28.65 -16.65 -34.03
N SER A 199 -28.30 -17.70 -34.75
CA SER A 199 -27.04 -18.43 -34.66
C SER A 199 -26.00 -17.84 -35.62
N SER A 200 -24.73 -17.85 -35.21
CA SER A 200 -23.64 -18.02 -36.19
C SER A 200 -22.63 -19.03 -35.64
N ALA A 201 -22.75 -20.26 -36.12
CA ALA A 201 -21.78 -21.32 -35.92
C ALA A 201 -20.93 -21.47 -37.19
N THR A 202 -19.61 -21.59 -37.03
CA THR A 202 -18.67 -21.94 -38.09
C THR A 202 -18.32 -23.43 -37.98
N THR A 203 -18.49 -24.16 -39.07
CA THR A 203 -18.34 -25.63 -39.18
C THR A 203 -16.93 -26.04 -39.59
N ASN A 204 -16.42 -27.15 -39.05
CA ASN A 204 -15.31 -27.94 -39.62
C ASN A 204 -15.81 -29.33 -40.07
N SER A 205 -15.11 -29.87 -41.05
CA SER A 205 -15.44 -31.03 -41.88
C SER A 205 -15.17 -32.38 -41.21
N ASP A 206 -16.17 -32.95 -40.53
CA ASP A 206 -16.43 -34.40 -40.47
C ASP A 206 -17.72 -34.66 -39.67
N GLY A 207 -18.80 -34.94 -40.38
CA GLY A 207 -20.19 -34.92 -39.90
C GLY A 207 -20.54 -35.96 -38.83
N ARG A 208 -20.09 -35.76 -37.58
CA ARG A 208 -20.60 -36.47 -36.40
C ARG A 208 -20.74 -35.53 -35.20
N LEU A 209 -21.98 -35.41 -34.69
CA LEU A 209 -22.33 -34.54 -33.57
C LEU A 209 -21.81 -35.12 -32.25
N VAL A 210 -20.75 -34.55 -31.68
CA VAL A 210 -20.26 -34.87 -30.33
C VAL A 210 -20.72 -33.77 -29.36
N ARG A 211 -21.65 -34.11 -28.45
CA ARG A 211 -21.99 -33.24 -27.32
C ARG A 211 -20.88 -33.34 -26.28
N LYS A 212 -20.15 -32.26 -26.02
CA LYS A 212 -19.25 -32.16 -24.85
C LYS A 212 -20.12 -32.08 -23.59
N LYS A 213 -20.08 -33.11 -22.74
CA LYS A 213 -20.67 -33.06 -21.38
C LYS A 213 -19.84 -32.12 -20.51
N THR A 214 -20.52 -31.32 -19.70
CA THR A 214 -19.92 -30.43 -18.70
C THR A 214 -19.54 -31.25 -17.45
N GLN A 215 -18.49 -30.85 -16.73
CA GLN A 215 -17.92 -31.53 -15.55
C GLN A 215 -18.89 -31.85 -14.38
N ARG A 216 -20.15 -31.40 -14.47
CA ARG A 216 -21.22 -31.65 -13.50
C ARG A 216 -22.04 -32.92 -13.77
N ASP A 217 -21.88 -33.56 -14.94
CA ASP A 217 -22.68 -34.72 -15.37
C ASP A 217 -21.89 -36.04 -15.48
N MET A 218 -20.73 -36.14 -14.80
CA MET A 218 -19.95 -37.39 -14.77
C MET A 218 -20.21 -38.14 -13.47
N SER A 219 -20.40 -39.46 -13.58
CA SER A 219 -20.52 -40.37 -12.44
C SER A 219 -19.17 -40.58 -11.76
N ASP A 220 -19.17 -40.94 -10.47
CA ASP A 220 -17.94 -41.08 -9.66
C ASP A 220 -16.99 -42.18 -10.21
N GLU A 221 -17.52 -43.19 -10.91
CA GLU A 221 -16.71 -44.21 -11.59
C GLU A 221 -15.96 -43.67 -12.82
N GLU A 222 -16.52 -42.69 -13.54
CA GLU A 222 -15.89 -42.07 -14.71
C GLU A 222 -14.79 -41.08 -14.31
N ARG A 223 -14.91 -40.44 -13.14
CA ARG A 223 -13.83 -39.62 -12.56
C ARG A 223 -12.63 -40.47 -12.14
N TYR A 224 -12.88 -41.62 -11.52
CA TYR A 224 -11.80 -42.50 -11.03
C TYR A 224 -10.94 -43.11 -12.17
N GLN A 225 -11.51 -43.32 -13.36
CA GLN A 225 -10.76 -43.80 -14.52
C GLN A 225 -9.98 -42.70 -15.27
N SER A 226 -10.40 -41.44 -15.16
CA SER A 226 -9.68 -40.31 -15.75
C SER A 226 -8.36 -39.99 -15.04
N GLU A 227 -8.18 -40.42 -13.79
CA GLU A 227 -7.02 -40.10 -12.96
C GLU A 227 -5.88 -41.13 -13.06
N ARG A 228 -6.11 -42.30 -13.68
CA ARG A 228 -5.04 -43.27 -13.97
C ARG A 228 -4.39 -42.98 -15.32
N GLY A 229 -3.30 -42.20 -15.29
CA GLY A 229 -2.39 -42.06 -16.43
C GLY A 229 -1.73 -43.41 -16.81
N PRO A 230 -1.41 -43.63 -18.11
CA PRO A 230 -0.87 -44.89 -18.58
C PRO A 230 0.66 -44.91 -18.51
N ASN A 231 1.24 -45.50 -17.45
CA ASN A 231 2.48 -46.30 -17.48
C ASN A 231 3.01 -46.54 -16.06
N GLN A 232 3.08 -47.81 -15.65
CA GLN A 232 4.28 -48.40 -15.06
C GLN A 232 4.07 -49.91 -14.97
N SER A 233 4.62 -50.60 -15.98
CA SER A 233 4.84 -52.04 -16.00
C SER A 233 5.83 -52.40 -14.89
N TRP A 234 5.52 -53.49 -14.19
CA TRP A 234 6.36 -54.09 -13.17
C TRP A 234 7.37 -55.01 -13.85
N ASP A 235 8.65 -54.82 -13.59
CA ASP A 235 9.65 -55.88 -13.75
C ASP A 235 10.41 -56.03 -12.43
N ALA A 236 10.12 -57.14 -11.76
CA ALA A 236 10.92 -57.71 -10.70
C ALA A 236 11.98 -58.63 -11.32
N ALA A 237 13.20 -58.62 -10.80
CA ALA A 237 13.90 -59.84 -10.34
C ALA A 237 15.39 -59.60 -10.09
N THR A 238 15.81 -60.12 -8.92
CA THR A 238 17.14 -60.63 -8.51
C THR A 238 18.25 -59.65 -8.18
#